data_AF-A0A960DRU8-F1
#
_entry.id   AF-A0A960DRU8-F1
#
_cell.length_a   1.000
_cell.length_b   1.000
_cell.length_c   1.000
_cell.angle_alpha   90.00
_cell.angle_beta   90.00
_cell.angle_gamma   90.00
#
_symmetry.space_group_name_H-M   'P 1'
#
loop_
_entity.id
_entity.type
_entity.pdbx_description
1 polymer ?
#
loop_
_entity_poly.entity_id
_entity_poly.type
_entity_poly.pdbx_seq_one_letter_code
_entity_poly.pdbx_strand_id
1 'polypeptide(L)'
;MTSATADVATHDEGHAHPTDKMFVKTAVALAVITAVEVAWSYLPWGEGFAAQAAEIGGLLAMMAVKFVVVASIFMHLRFDKKILSWLFYGGLILAVAVYCAALATFEFFTGSNPPYVG
;
A
#
# COMPACT_ATOMS: atom_id res chain seq x y z
N MET A 1 -35.54 -11.79 -55.39
CA MET A 1 -34.36 -10.97 -55.76
C MET A 1 -33.60 -10.67 -54.50
N THR A 2 -32.34 -11.07 -54.49
CA THR A 2 -31.42 -11.19 -53.35
C THR A 2 -31.03 -9.82 -52.79
N SER A 3 -31.10 -9.68 -51.47
CA SER A 3 -30.61 -8.54 -50.71
C SER A 3 -29.08 -8.49 -50.75
N ALA A 4 -28.53 -7.45 -51.35
CA ALA A 4 -27.18 -6.93 -51.17
C ALA A 4 -27.39 -5.40 -51.06
N THR A 5 -26.87 -4.66 -50.10
CA THR A 5 -25.49 -4.61 -49.61
C THR A 5 -25.47 -3.72 -48.36
N ALA A 6 -24.50 -3.96 -47.48
CA ALA A 6 -23.99 -3.03 -46.46
C ALA A 6 -24.96 -2.54 -45.38
N ASP A 7 -24.78 -3.04 -44.17
CA ASP A 7 -24.12 -2.15 -43.24
C ASP A 7 -23.00 -2.90 -42.51
N VAL A 8 -21.90 -2.18 -42.40
CA VAL A 8 -20.59 -2.62 -41.95
C VAL A 8 -20.71 -3.09 -40.52
N ALA A 9 -19.96 -4.14 -40.20
CA ALA A 9 -19.69 -4.59 -38.85
C ALA A 9 -19.60 -3.38 -37.90
N THR A 10 -20.52 -3.36 -36.94
CA THR A 10 -20.49 -2.47 -35.78
C THR A 10 -19.05 -2.27 -35.37
N HIS A 11 -18.54 -1.04 -35.54
CA HIS A 11 -17.35 -0.62 -34.85
C HIS A 11 -17.56 -0.99 -33.38
N ASP A 12 -16.81 -1.99 -32.91
CA ASP A 12 -16.54 -2.20 -31.50
C ASP A 12 -15.71 -0.99 -31.07
N GLU A 13 -16.38 0.15 -30.96
CA GLU A 13 -15.97 1.34 -30.24
C GLU A 13 -15.82 0.85 -28.81
N GLY A 14 -14.67 0.24 -28.52
CA GLY A 14 -14.23 -0.07 -27.18
C GLY A 14 -14.39 1.21 -26.39
N HIS A 15 -15.48 1.27 -25.63
CA HIS A 15 -15.84 2.36 -24.76
C HIS A 15 -14.70 2.50 -23.76
N ALA A 16 -13.69 3.26 -24.15
CA ALA A 16 -12.58 3.67 -23.32
C ALA A 16 -13.18 4.61 -22.28
N HIS A 17 -13.76 4.01 -21.23
CA HIS A 17 -14.24 4.72 -20.07
C HIS A 17 -13.04 5.55 -19.56
N PRO A 18 -13.09 6.89 -19.60
CA PRO A 18 -11.94 7.75 -19.26
C PRO A 18 -11.40 7.48 -17.84
N THR A 19 -12.22 6.86 -17.00
CA THR A 19 -11.94 6.36 -15.66
C THR A 19 -10.92 5.22 -15.62
N ASP A 20 -10.91 4.30 -16.59
CA ASP A 20 -10.12 3.06 -16.52
C ASP A 20 -8.61 3.31 -16.70
N LYS A 21 -8.24 4.30 -17.52
CA LYS A 21 -6.84 4.62 -17.78
C LYS A 21 -6.10 5.08 -16.52
N MET A 22 -6.78 5.74 -15.58
CA MET A 22 -6.20 6.18 -14.32
C MET A 22 -5.95 5.00 -13.36
N PHE A 23 -6.90 4.06 -13.29
CA PHE A 23 -6.75 2.83 -12.51
C PHE A 23 -5.66 1.93 -13.08
N VAL A 24 -5.63 1.74 -14.40
CA VAL A 24 -4.60 0.95 -15.09
C VAL A 24 -3.21 1.56 -14.86
N LYS A 25 -3.06 2.89 -15.00
CA LYS A 25 -1.79 3.57 -14.74
C LYS A 25 -1.33 3.41 -13.28
N THR A 26 -2.27 3.44 -12.33
CA THR A 26 -1.96 3.25 -10.91
C THR A 26 -1.60 1.80 -10.60
N ALA A 27 -2.28 0.82 -11.20
CA ALA A 27 -1.96 -0.60 -11.08
C ALA A 27 -0.55 -0.89 -11.63
N VAL A 28 -0.19 -0.30 -12.78
CA VAL A 28 1.16 -0.41 -13.35
C VAL A 28 2.20 0.23 -12.41
N ALA A 29 1.93 1.41 -11.86
CA ALA A 29 2.83 2.03 -10.88
C ALA A 29 3.02 1.14 -9.65
N LEU A 30 1.95 0.55 -9.11
CA LEU A 30 2.01 -0.38 -7.99
C LEU A 30 2.83 -1.63 -8.32
N ALA A 31 2.67 -2.17 -9.53
CA ALA A 31 3.41 -3.32 -10.00
C ALA A 31 4.91 -3.01 -10.09
N VAL A 32 5.29 -1.83 -10.61
CA VAL A 32 6.70 -1.38 -10.65
C VAL A 32 7.27 -1.24 -9.24
N ILE A 33 6.55 -0.57 -8.33
CA ILE A 33 6.95 -0.42 -6.93
C ILE A 33 7.13 -1.80 -6.29
N THR A 34 6.28 -2.78 -6.62
CA THR A 34 6.39 -4.14 -6.10
C THR A 34 7.56 -4.91 -6.71
N ALA A 35 7.83 -4.77 -8.00
CA ALA A 35 8.99 -5.37 -8.63
C ALA A 35 10.31 -4.82 -8.05
N VAL A 36 10.37 -3.51 -7.78
CA VAL A 36 11.52 -2.88 -7.11
C VAL A 36 11.72 -3.43 -5.71
N GLU A 37 10.65 -3.58 -4.92
CA GLU A 37 10.73 -4.13 -3.57
C GLU A 37 11.20 -5.59 -3.55
N VAL A 38 10.67 -6.42 -4.45
CA VAL A 38 11.10 -7.81 -4.60
C VAL A 38 12.57 -7.86 -4.98
N ALA A 39 13.01 -7.06 -5.96
CA ALA A 39 14.42 -6.98 -6.33
C ALA A 39 15.31 -6.51 -5.16
N TRP A 40 14.83 -5.55 -4.35
CA TRP A 40 15.51 -5.06 -3.17
C TRP A 40 15.69 -6.12 -2.09
N SER A 41 14.69 -6.99 -1.90
CA SER A 41 14.75 -8.11 -0.96
C SER A 41 15.74 -9.22 -1.35
N TYR A 42 16.16 -9.28 -2.61
CA TYR A 42 17.17 -10.24 -3.09
C TYR A 42 18.59 -9.67 -3.08
N LEU A 43 18.79 -8.38 -2.74
CA LEU A 43 20.13 -7.82 -2.60
C LEU A 43 20.80 -8.41 -1.35
N PRO A 44 22.08 -8.80 -1.40
CA PRO A 44 22.80 -9.25 -0.22
C PRO A 44 23.13 -8.04 0.66
N TRP A 45 22.23 -7.73 1.59
CA TRP A 45 22.45 -6.78 2.67
C TRP A 45 23.52 -7.37 3.60
N GLY A 46 24.63 -6.66 3.81
CA GLY A 46 25.77 -7.17 4.60
C GLY A 46 25.38 -7.55 6.04
N GLU A 47 26.22 -8.32 6.72
CA GLU A 47 25.96 -8.94 8.05
C GLU A 47 26.03 -7.95 9.24
N GLY A 48 25.36 -6.80 9.15
CA GLY A 48 25.31 -5.80 10.21
C GLY A 48 23.88 -5.54 10.67
N PHE A 49 23.65 -5.46 11.98
CA PHE A 49 22.35 -5.10 12.58
C PHE A 49 21.75 -3.82 11.95
N ALA A 50 22.58 -2.81 11.69
CA ALA A 50 22.14 -1.58 11.04
C ALA A 50 21.72 -1.77 9.57
N ALA A 51 22.41 -2.65 8.82
CA ALA A 51 22.06 -2.97 7.44
C ALA A 51 20.76 -3.77 7.37
N GLN A 52 20.57 -4.71 8.30
CA GLN A 52 19.36 -5.54 8.40
C GLN A 52 18.14 -4.74 8.88
N ALA A 53 18.33 -3.82 9.83
CA ALA A 53 17.29 -2.89 10.26
C ALA A 53 16.90 -1.91 9.13
N ALA A 54 17.86 -1.45 8.32
CA ALA A 54 17.59 -0.60 7.16
C ALA A 54 16.86 -1.35 6.04
N GLU A 55 17.20 -2.62 5.79
CA GLU A 55 16.49 -3.49 4.85
C GLU A 55 15.03 -3.66 5.28
N ILE A 56 14.80 -4.16 6.50
CA ILE A 56 13.45 -4.42 7.04
C ILE A 56 12.65 -3.13 7.11
N GLY A 57 13.26 -2.05 7.61
CA GLY A 57 12.62 -0.74 7.71
C GLY A 57 12.27 -0.14 6.35
N GLY A 58 13.14 -0.30 5.35
CA GLY A 58 12.91 0.15 3.97
C GLY A 58 11.78 -0.61 3.29
N LEU A 59 11.74 -1.94 3.45
CA LEU A 59 10.65 -2.79 2.94
C LEU A 59 9.30 -2.44 3.61
N LEU A 60 9.30 -2.21 4.93
CA LEU A 60 8.11 -1.75 5.66
C LEU A 60 7.63 -0.36 5.18
N ALA A 61 8.54 0.55 4.89
CA ALA A 61 8.21 1.87 4.37
C ALA A 61 7.61 1.78 2.96
N MET A 62 8.18 0.97 2.06
CA MET A 62 7.59 0.74 0.72
C MET A 62 6.20 0.11 0.81
N MET A 63 6.00 -0.85 1.72
CA MET A 63 4.69 -1.43 2.03
C MET A 63 3.67 -0.38 2.46
N ALA A 64 4.05 0.51 3.37
CA ALA A 64 3.18 1.61 3.80
C ALA A 64 2.83 2.55 2.65
N VAL A 65 3.80 2.87 1.78
CA VAL A 65 3.56 3.71 0.59
C VAL A 65 2.57 3.05 -0.35
N LYS A 66 2.73 1.76 -0.66
CA LYS A 66 1.76 1.01 -1.49
C LYS A 66 0.37 1.04 -0.87
N PHE A 67 0.28 0.82 0.44
CA PHE A 67 -0.98 0.88 1.16
C PHE A 67 -1.67 2.24 1.02
N VAL A 68 -0.94 3.34 1.17
CA VAL A 68 -1.48 4.71 1.01
C VAL A 68 -1.92 4.98 -0.44
N VAL A 69 -1.15 4.55 -1.43
CA VAL A 69 -1.51 4.70 -2.85
C VAL A 69 -2.79 3.92 -3.17
N VAL A 70 -2.93 2.70 -2.63
CA VAL A 70 -4.14 1.88 -2.81
C VAL A 70 -5.33 2.48 -2.08
N ALA A 71 -5.16 2.91 -0.83
CA ALA A 71 -6.22 3.51 -0.03
C ALA A 71 -6.73 4.85 -0.59
N SER A 72 -5.86 5.60 -1.27
CA SER A 72 -6.22 6.89 -1.86
C SER A 72 -6.86 6.81 -3.25
N ILE A 73 -6.53 5.76 -4.04
CA ILE A 73 -6.99 5.64 -5.43
C ILE A 73 -8.00 4.48 -5.61
N PHE A 74 -7.72 3.29 -5.09
CA PHE A 74 -8.54 2.10 -5.30
C PHE A 74 -9.65 1.92 -4.26
N MET A 75 -9.40 2.31 -3.00
CA MET A 75 -10.52 2.68 -2.13
C MET A 75 -10.96 4.06 -2.56
N HIS A 76 -12.23 4.21 -2.92
CA HIS A 76 -12.83 5.34 -3.60
C HIS A 76 -12.77 6.71 -2.85
N LEU A 77 -11.93 6.86 -1.81
CA LEU A 77 -11.78 8.01 -0.91
C LEU A 77 -11.51 9.36 -1.60
N ARG A 78 -10.82 9.36 -2.76
CA ARG A 78 -10.64 10.60 -3.55
C ARG A 78 -11.93 11.04 -4.25
N PHE A 79 -12.83 10.11 -4.54
CA PHE A 79 -14.16 10.34 -5.12
C PHE A 79 -15.26 10.43 -4.05
N ASP A 80 -14.95 10.04 -2.82
CA ASP A 80 -15.83 10.12 -1.66
C ASP A 80 -15.64 11.42 -0.86
N LYS A 81 -16.54 11.66 0.09
CA LYS A 81 -16.51 12.88 0.94
C LYS A 81 -15.19 12.93 1.73
N LYS A 82 -14.51 14.09 1.73
CA LYS A 82 -13.22 14.32 2.45
C LYS A 82 -13.23 13.87 3.93
N ILE A 83 -14.40 13.77 4.55
CA ILE A 83 -14.60 13.28 5.92
C ILE A 83 -14.16 11.81 6.10
N LEU A 84 -14.44 10.94 5.11
CA LEU A 84 -14.06 9.52 5.18
C LEU A 84 -12.54 9.35 5.04
N SER A 85 -11.93 10.17 4.19
CA SER A 85 -10.47 10.23 4.08
C SER A 85 -9.81 10.69 5.38
N TRP A 86 -10.35 11.72 6.03
CA TRP A 86 -9.81 12.20 7.29
C TRP A 86 -9.99 11.20 8.44
N LEU A 87 -11.14 10.53 8.52
CA LEU A 87 -11.38 9.48 9.51
C LEU A 87 -10.45 8.28 9.32
N PHE A 88 -10.18 7.89 8.07
CA PHE A 88 -9.28 6.78 7.76
C PHE A 88 -7.83 7.09 8.15
N TYR A 89 -7.29 8.23 7.72
CA TYR A 89 -5.94 8.64 8.11
C TYR A 89 -5.83 8.94 9.61
N GLY A 90 -6.86 9.51 10.22
CA GLY A 90 -6.94 9.71 11.67
C GLY A 90 -6.91 8.38 12.43
N GLY A 91 -7.68 7.39 11.98
CA GLY A 91 -7.67 6.03 12.53
C GLY A 91 -6.32 5.32 12.33
N LEU A 92 -5.67 5.49 11.17
CA LEU A 92 -4.34 4.95 10.91
C LEU A 92 -3.29 5.53 11.87
N ILE A 93 -3.27 6.86 12.04
CA ILE A 93 -2.35 7.55 12.96
C ILE A 93 -2.61 7.09 14.40
N LEU A 94 -3.88 7.03 14.80
CA LEU A 94 -4.26 6.57 16.13
C LEU A 94 -3.82 5.12 16.37
N ALA A 95 -4.00 4.23 15.40
CA ALA A 95 -3.59 2.84 15.49
C ALA A 95 -2.07 2.71 15.68
N VAL A 96 -1.28 3.44 14.89
CA VAL A 96 0.18 3.48 15.04
C VAL A 96 0.57 4.03 16.42
N ALA A 97 -0.07 5.12 16.87
CA ALA A 97 0.19 5.71 18.18
C ALA A 97 -0.10 4.74 19.33
N VAL A 98 -1.25 4.07 19.31
CA VAL A 98 -1.64 3.07 20.33
C VAL A 98 -0.70 1.87 20.30
N TYR A 99 -0.30 1.40 19.12
CA TYR A 99 0.65 0.31 18.98
C TYR A 99 2.02 0.67 19.59
N CYS A 100 2.55 1.85 19.28
CA CYS A 100 3.81 2.33 19.87
C CYS A 100 3.70 2.50 21.40
N ALA A 101 2.58 3.02 21.90
CA ALA A 101 2.35 3.15 23.34
C ALA A 101 2.29 1.78 24.05
N ALA A 102 1.67 0.78 23.41
CA ALA A 102 1.65 -0.59 23.92
C ALA A 102 3.06 -1.19 23.97
N LEU A 103 3.85 -1.06 22.90
CA LEU A 103 5.25 -1.52 22.88
C LEU A 103 6.10 -0.85 23.96
N ALA A 104 5.96 0.47 24.13
CA ALA A 104 6.65 1.19 25.20
C ALA A 104 6.27 0.65 26.58
N THR A 105 4.97 0.40 26.82
CA THR A 105 4.48 -0.15 28.10
C THR A 105 5.07 -1.53 28.40
N PHE A 106 5.17 -2.42 27.40
CA PHE A 106 5.77 -3.74 27.57
C PHE A 106 7.28 -3.69 27.81
N GLU A 107 8.02 -2.83 27.09
CA GLU A 107 9.45 -2.58 27.35
C GLU A 107 9.68 -2.12 28.80
N PHE A 108 8.90 -1.13 29.27
CA PHE A 108 8.97 -0.67 30.66
C PHE A 108 8.58 -1.75 31.68
N PHE A 109 7.64 -2.64 31.34
CA PHE A 109 7.18 -3.70 32.24
C PHE A 109 8.17 -4.88 32.31
N THR A 110 8.79 -5.26 31.19
CA THR A 110 9.84 -6.30 31.16
C THR A 110 11.15 -5.82 31.81
N GLY A 111 11.48 -4.52 31.71
CA GLY A 111 12.66 -3.94 32.36
C GLY A 111 12.56 -3.79 33.88
N SER A 112 11.36 -3.97 34.47
CA SER A 112 11.09 -3.76 35.91
C SER A 112 10.90 -5.09 36.68
N ASN A 113 11.75 -6.08 36.45
CA ASN A 113 11.80 -7.28 37.29
C ASN A 113 12.92 -7.13 38.35
N PRO A 114 12.63 -6.81 39.62
CA PRO A 114 13.63 -6.96 40.68
C PRO A 114 13.99 -8.45 40.80
N PRO A 115 15.27 -8.82 41.01
CA PRO A 115 15.64 -10.22 41.24
C PRO A 115 14.95 -10.69 42.53
N TYR A 116 14.14 -11.76 42.44
CA TYR A 116 13.63 -12.46 43.61
C TYR A 116 14.83 -13.12 44.32
N VAL A 117 15.33 -12.46 45.37
CA VAL A 117 16.31 -13.05 46.27
C VAL A 117 15.56 -13.95 47.25
N GLY A 118 15.91 -15.23 47.27
CA GLY A 118 15.42 -16.23 48.22
C GLY A 118 15.96 -16.03 49.63
#